data_AF-A0A1C5CPB6-F1
#
_entry.id   AF-A0A1C5CPB6-F1
#
_cell.length_a   1.000
_cell.length_b   1.000
_cell.length_c   1.000
_cell.angle_alpha   90.00
_cell.angle_beta   90.00
_cell.angle_gamma   90.00
#
_symmetry.space_group_name_H-M   'P 1'
#
loop_
_entity.id
_entity.type
_entity.pdbx_description
1 polymer ?
#
loop_
_entity_poly.entity_id
_entity_poly.type
_entity_poly.pdbx_seq_one_letter_code
_entity_poly.pdbx_strand_id
1 'polypeptide(L)'
;MCRDVGVVATPQGLRFIDAQAVEAPTGYPIRSAWHSPGDPRPLPPADAIAVAPATFNTINKWAAGISDTLALGILCEAYGMGVPAAALPYLNSAQAAHPAYRQSLDRLRGVGVLIGSYEPHRPKSGGGAGRFRWDEALELLESLVRTAR
;
A
#
# COMPACT_ATOMS: atom_id res chain seq x y z
N MET A 1 -8.27 0.53 16.64
CA MET A 1 -9.56 0.89 16.01
C MET A 1 -9.37 2.19 15.23
N CYS A 2 -9.24 2.09 13.90
CA CYS A 2 -9.13 3.24 13.00
C CYS A 2 -10.49 3.93 12.91
N ARG A 3 -10.56 5.25 13.12
CA ARG A 3 -11.85 5.98 13.16
C ARG A 3 -12.32 6.40 11.76
N ASP A 4 -11.38 6.69 10.86
CA ASP A 4 -11.62 7.13 9.48
C ASP A 4 -10.68 6.39 8.53
N VAL A 5 -11.22 5.80 7.45
CA VAL A 5 -10.43 5.01 6.48
C VAL A 5 -10.58 5.60 5.09
N GLY A 6 -9.50 6.16 4.56
CA GLY A 6 -9.43 6.61 3.17
C GLY A 6 -8.83 5.54 2.25
N VAL A 7 -9.36 5.42 1.03
CA VAL A 7 -8.83 4.48 0.03
C VAL A 7 -8.22 5.22 -1.16
N VAL A 8 -6.97 4.86 -1.47
CA VAL A 8 -6.25 5.33 -2.65
C VAL A 8 -5.92 4.13 -3.53
N ALA A 9 -6.37 4.16 -4.78
CA ALA A 9 -6.09 3.14 -5.77
C ALA A 9 -5.11 3.67 -6.83
N THR A 10 -4.25 2.78 -7.33
CA THR A 10 -3.57 3.08 -8.61
C THR A 10 -4.61 3.01 -9.75
N PRO A 11 -4.39 3.69 -10.89
CA PRO A 11 -5.33 3.61 -12.02
C PRO A 11 -5.60 2.18 -12.52
N GLN A 12 -4.64 1.27 -12.35
CA GLN A 12 -4.83 -0.16 -12.66
C GLN A 12 -5.62 -0.87 -11.56
N GLY A 13 -5.30 -0.60 -10.29
CA GLY A 13 -5.99 -1.19 -9.14
C GLY A 13 -7.47 -0.82 -9.05
N LEU A 14 -7.81 0.43 -9.42
CA LEU A 14 -9.19 0.93 -9.39
C LEU A 14 -10.16 0.05 -10.21
N ARG A 15 -9.67 -0.58 -11.27
CA ARG A 15 -10.47 -1.45 -12.16
C ARG A 15 -10.95 -2.75 -11.49
N PHE A 16 -10.36 -3.10 -10.34
CA PHE A 16 -10.69 -4.31 -9.58
C PHE A 16 -11.51 -4.03 -8.33
N ILE A 17 -11.79 -2.75 -8.05
CA ILE A 17 -12.47 -2.33 -6.82
C ILE A 17 -13.91 -1.98 -7.13
N ASP A 18 -14.83 -2.55 -6.35
CA ASP A 18 -16.20 -2.06 -6.27
C ASP A 18 -16.20 -0.75 -5.46
N ALA A 19 -16.29 0.38 -6.17
CA ALA A 19 -16.25 1.69 -5.55
C ALA A 19 -17.38 1.87 -4.53
N GLN A 20 -18.60 1.42 -4.84
CA GLN A 20 -19.74 1.59 -3.95
C GLN A 20 -19.56 0.80 -2.65
N ALA A 21 -19.02 -0.43 -2.75
CA ALA A 21 -18.74 -1.26 -1.59
C ALA A 21 -17.65 -0.67 -0.67
N VAL A 22 -16.78 0.20 -1.19
CA VAL A 22 -15.76 0.92 -0.41
C VAL A 22 -16.28 2.24 0.13
N GLU A 23 -16.94 3.04 -0.70
CA GLU A 23 -17.38 4.39 -0.35
C GLU A 23 -18.50 4.37 0.70
N ALA A 24 -19.41 3.40 0.63
CA ALA A 24 -20.52 3.28 1.59
C ALA A 24 -20.06 3.12 3.06
N PRO A 25 -19.14 2.20 3.41
CA PRO A 25 -18.64 2.09 4.77
C PRO A 25 -17.58 3.12 5.16
N THR A 26 -16.83 3.68 4.21
CA THR A 26 -15.76 4.65 4.51
C THR A 26 -16.26 6.09 4.60
N GLY A 27 -17.35 6.44 3.91
CA GLY A 27 -17.83 7.81 3.79
C GLY A 27 -16.95 8.70 2.91
N TYR A 28 -15.94 8.15 2.24
CA TYR A 28 -14.98 8.90 1.42
C TYR A 28 -14.89 8.32 0.00
N PRO A 29 -14.71 9.16 -1.04
CA PRO A 29 -14.50 8.68 -2.40
C PRO A 29 -13.16 7.96 -2.53
N ILE A 30 -13.08 6.97 -3.43
CA ILE A 30 -11.78 6.38 -3.79
C ILE A 30 -10.97 7.40 -4.59
N ARG A 31 -9.73 7.67 -4.16
CA ARG A 31 -8.83 8.52 -4.92
C ARG A 31 -7.95 7.70 -5.86
N SER A 32 -7.83 8.13 -7.11
CA SER A 32 -6.86 7.55 -8.07
C SER A 32 -6.04 8.60 -8.83
N ALA A 33 -6.35 9.88 -8.68
CA ALA A 33 -5.66 10.99 -9.33
C ALA A 33 -5.57 12.20 -8.39
N TRP A 34 -4.60 13.08 -8.66
CA TRP A 34 -4.49 14.36 -7.99
C TRP A 34 -5.77 15.19 -8.19
N HIS A 35 -6.14 15.96 -7.17
CA HIS A 35 -7.25 16.90 -7.27
C HIS A 35 -6.77 18.18 -7.97
N SER A 36 -7.71 19.01 -8.45
CA SER A 36 -7.36 20.30 -9.02
C SER A 36 -6.97 21.29 -7.90
N PRO A 37 -6.08 22.25 -8.17
CA PRO A 37 -5.83 23.34 -7.23
C PRO A 37 -7.15 24.03 -6.84
N GLY A 38 -7.43 24.13 -5.53
CA GLY A 38 -8.65 24.74 -4.99
C GLY A 38 -9.76 23.76 -4.61
N ASP A 39 -9.69 22.50 -5.07
CA ASP A 39 -10.62 21.46 -4.60
C ASP A 39 -10.34 21.12 -3.13
N PRO A 40 -11.38 20.86 -2.30
CA PRO A 40 -11.17 20.39 -0.94
C PRO A 40 -10.44 19.05 -0.95
N ARG A 41 -9.59 18.83 0.06
CA ARG A 41 -8.88 17.56 0.21
C ARG A 41 -9.92 16.44 0.46
N PRO A 42 -9.97 15.38 -0.36
CA PRO A 42 -11.06 14.40 -0.26
C PRO A 42 -10.94 13.45 0.94
N LEU A 43 -9.74 13.34 1.51
CA LEU A 43 -9.42 12.44 2.62
C LEU A 43 -8.78 13.23 3.77
N PRO A 44 -9.02 12.83 5.03
CA PRO A 44 -8.27 13.36 6.17
C PRO A 44 -6.77 13.00 6.07
N PRO A 45 -5.89 13.70 6.81
CA PRO A 45 -4.51 13.28 6.99
C PRO A 45 -4.44 11.83 7.51
N ALA A 46 -3.49 11.05 7.00
CA ALA A 46 -3.32 9.66 7.42
C ALA A 46 -2.35 9.57 8.61
N ASP A 47 -2.78 8.90 9.68
CA ASP A 47 -1.91 8.54 10.81
C ASP A 47 -1.05 7.30 10.52
N ALA A 48 -1.45 6.50 9.53
CA ALA A 48 -0.74 5.32 9.06
C ALA A 48 -1.21 4.93 7.65
N ILE A 49 -0.39 4.18 6.91
CA ILE A 49 -0.69 3.72 5.55
C ILE A 49 -0.55 2.20 5.44
N ALA A 50 -1.58 1.53 4.93
CA ALA A 50 -1.52 0.12 4.54
C ALA A 50 -1.54 -0.01 3.00
N VAL A 51 -0.54 -0.69 2.44
CA VAL A 51 -0.45 -0.99 1.00
C VAL A 51 -0.77 -2.47 0.78
N ALA A 52 -2.03 -2.76 0.45
CA ALA A 52 -2.52 -4.13 0.32
C ALA A 52 -3.48 -4.28 -0.89
N PRO A 53 -3.11 -5.06 -1.92
CA PRO A 53 -1.79 -5.64 -2.16
C PRO A 53 -0.74 -4.63 -2.66
N ALA A 54 0.53 -4.86 -2.33
CA ALA A 54 1.68 -4.18 -2.92
C ALA A 54 2.26 -5.04 -4.06
N THR A 55 2.06 -4.63 -5.30
CA THR A 55 2.59 -5.37 -6.46
C THR A 55 4.10 -5.22 -6.61
N PHE A 56 4.74 -6.11 -7.38
CA PHE A 56 6.15 -5.95 -7.81
C PHE A 56 6.44 -4.55 -8.37
N ASN A 57 5.55 -4.02 -9.21
CA ASN A 57 5.69 -2.69 -9.80
C ASN A 57 5.64 -1.60 -8.72
N THR A 58 4.67 -1.65 -7.81
CA THR A 58 4.53 -0.67 -6.72
C THR A 58 5.76 -0.67 -5.81
N ILE A 59 6.22 -1.84 -5.37
CA ILE A 59 7.39 -1.96 -4.48
C ILE A 59 8.64 -1.37 -5.11
N ASN A 60 8.94 -1.73 -6.37
CA ASN A 60 10.16 -1.25 -7.03
C ASN A 60 10.10 0.25 -7.33
N LYS A 61 8.94 0.77 -7.76
CA LYS A 61 8.79 2.21 -8.01
C LYS A 61 8.92 3.01 -6.72
N TRP A 62 8.28 2.56 -5.65
CA TRP A 62 8.36 3.23 -4.35
C TRP A 62 9.80 3.26 -3.83
N ALA A 63 10.50 2.13 -3.84
CA ALA A 63 11.91 2.08 -3.42
C ALA A 63 12.85 2.93 -4.30
N ALA A 64 12.48 3.20 -5.54
CA ALA A 64 13.24 4.05 -6.46
C ALA A 64 12.85 5.54 -6.39
N GLY A 65 11.85 5.91 -5.58
CA GLY A 65 11.32 7.29 -5.53
C GLY A 65 10.49 7.70 -6.74
N ILE A 66 9.99 6.74 -7.53
CA ILE A 66 9.14 7.01 -8.70
C ILE A 66 7.72 7.32 -8.23
N SER A 67 7.22 8.51 -8.56
CA SER A 67 5.93 9.05 -8.12
C SER A 67 4.97 9.31 -9.30
N ASP A 68 4.77 8.32 -10.17
CA ASP A 68 3.98 8.46 -11.40
C ASP A 68 2.49 8.10 -11.25
N THR A 69 2.04 7.82 -10.02
CA THR A 69 0.63 7.69 -9.65
C THR A 69 0.40 8.42 -8.33
N LEU A 70 -0.84 8.84 -8.07
CA LEU A 70 -1.19 9.47 -6.78
C LEU A 70 -0.75 8.59 -5.60
N ALA A 71 -1.02 7.27 -5.66
CA ALA A 71 -0.64 6.34 -4.62
C ALA A 71 0.87 6.35 -4.35
N LEU A 72 1.69 6.31 -5.40
CA LEU A 72 3.15 6.36 -5.26
C LEU A 72 3.64 7.73 -4.74
N GLY A 73 3.00 8.83 -5.13
CA GLY A 73 3.33 10.16 -4.57
C GLY A 73 3.10 10.23 -3.07
N ILE A 74 1.93 9.76 -2.60
CA ILE A 74 1.64 9.67 -1.17
C ILE A 74 2.67 8.79 -0.45
N LEU A 75 3.03 7.64 -1.02
CA LEU A 75 4.01 6.73 -0.44
C LEU A 75 5.43 7.31 -0.38
N CYS A 76 5.84 8.08 -1.39
CA CYS A 76 7.14 8.76 -1.41
C CYS A 76 7.20 9.90 -0.38
N GLU A 77 6.08 10.59 -0.14
CA GLU A 77 5.99 11.66 0.87
C GLU A 77 5.91 11.12 2.30
N ALA A 78 5.31 9.94 2.51
CA ALA A 78 5.02 9.37 3.83
C ALA A 78 6.22 9.34 4.77
N TYR A 79 7.42 9.00 4.26
CA TYR A 79 8.65 9.00 5.06
C TYR A 79 8.98 10.41 5.60
N GLY A 80 8.97 11.42 4.73
CA GLY A 80 9.23 12.81 5.12
C GLY A 80 8.17 13.39 6.05
N MET A 81 6.95 12.83 6.01
CA MET A 81 5.85 13.19 6.89
C MET A 81 5.83 12.41 8.21
N GLY A 82 6.73 11.44 8.41
CA GLY A 82 6.73 10.58 9.60
C GLY A 82 5.51 9.65 9.70
N VAL A 83 4.82 9.38 8.59
CA VAL A 83 3.64 8.51 8.56
C VAL A 83 4.09 7.05 8.42
N PRO A 84 3.83 6.18 9.42
CA PRO A 84 4.23 4.78 9.34
C PRO A 84 3.48 4.06 8.23
N ALA A 85 4.18 3.17 7.53
CA ALA A 85 3.63 2.41 6.43
C ALA A 85 3.90 0.91 6.57
N ALA A 86 2.88 0.11 6.27
CA ALA A 86 2.99 -1.33 6.09
C ALA A 86 2.63 -1.71 4.65
N ALA A 87 3.40 -2.60 4.03
CA ALA A 87 3.13 -3.12 2.70
C ALA A 87 3.02 -4.63 2.73
N LEU A 88 2.00 -5.17 2.06
CA LEU A 88 1.78 -6.59 1.90
C LEU A 88 2.09 -6.98 0.44
N PRO A 89 3.30 -7.47 0.14
CA PRO A 89 3.65 -7.85 -1.22
C PRO A 89 2.73 -8.94 -1.76
N TYR A 90 2.26 -8.80 -2.99
CA TYR A 90 1.50 -9.83 -3.69
C TYR A 90 1.97 -9.94 -5.14
N LEU A 91 2.72 -10.99 -5.42
CA LEU A 91 3.40 -11.25 -6.69
C LEU A 91 3.71 -12.73 -6.82
N ASN A 92 4.09 -13.16 -8.03
CA ASN A 92 4.52 -14.52 -8.26
C ASN A 92 6.04 -14.69 -8.02
N SER A 93 6.50 -15.93 -7.89
CA SER A 93 7.90 -16.24 -7.61
C SER A 93 8.87 -15.85 -8.74
N ALA A 94 8.41 -15.75 -10.00
CA ALA A 94 9.25 -15.27 -11.10
C ALA A 94 9.55 -13.77 -10.98
N GLN A 95 8.57 -12.97 -10.56
CA GLN A 95 8.79 -11.56 -10.22
C GLN A 95 9.68 -11.43 -8.98
N ALA A 96 9.49 -12.28 -7.97
CA ALA A 96 10.30 -12.26 -6.76
C ALA A 96 11.78 -12.62 -7.01
N ALA A 97 12.07 -13.42 -8.03
CA ALA A 97 13.44 -13.77 -8.43
C ALA A 97 14.21 -12.60 -9.08
N HIS A 98 13.52 -11.53 -9.49
CA HIS A 98 14.19 -10.37 -10.08
C HIS A 98 15.01 -9.61 -9.01
N PRO A 99 16.29 -9.28 -9.26
CA PRO A 99 17.19 -8.73 -8.23
C PRO A 99 16.71 -7.41 -7.62
N ALA A 100 16.06 -6.56 -8.43
CA ALA A 100 15.50 -5.30 -7.96
C ALA A 100 14.44 -5.48 -6.87
N TYR A 101 13.70 -6.60 -6.84
CA TYR A 101 12.67 -6.81 -5.82
C TYR A 101 13.25 -6.93 -4.43
N ARG A 102 14.28 -7.78 -4.26
CA ARG A 102 14.98 -7.94 -2.98
C ARG A 102 15.62 -6.63 -2.54
N GLN A 103 16.32 -5.96 -3.45
CA GLN A 103 16.95 -4.66 -3.17
C GLN A 103 15.92 -3.59 -2.76
N SER A 104 14.75 -3.58 -3.41
CA SER A 104 13.67 -2.66 -3.09
C SER A 104 13.06 -2.95 -1.72
N LEU A 105 12.83 -4.22 -1.39
CA LEU A 105 12.38 -4.61 -0.04
C LEU A 105 13.38 -4.19 1.03
N ASP A 106 14.66 -4.45 0.82
CA ASP A 106 15.71 -4.09 1.77
C ASP A 106 15.79 -2.57 1.98
N ARG A 107 15.65 -1.79 0.90
CA ARG A 107 15.60 -0.33 0.98
C ARG A 107 14.39 0.18 1.75
N LEU A 108 13.20 -0.35 1.46
CA LEU A 108 11.96 0.04 2.14
C LEU A 108 12.01 -0.32 3.64
N ARG A 109 12.53 -1.50 3.99
CA ARG A 109 12.79 -1.87 5.39
C ARG A 109 13.77 -0.92 6.05
N GLY A 110 14.84 -0.55 5.35
CA GLY A 110 15.85 0.39 5.85
C GLY A 110 15.30 1.78 6.19
N VAL A 111 14.17 2.18 5.61
CA VAL A 111 13.47 3.44 5.93
C VAL A 111 12.23 3.24 6.81
N GLY A 112 12.08 2.07 7.44
CA GLY A 112 11.04 1.80 8.44
C GLY A 112 9.71 1.28 7.91
N VAL A 113 9.62 0.92 6.63
CA VAL A 113 8.41 0.27 6.09
C VAL A 113 8.31 -1.16 6.60
N LEU A 114 7.16 -1.50 7.19
CA LEU A 114 6.86 -2.86 7.63
C LEU A 114 6.43 -3.71 6.43
N ILE A 115 7.01 -4.90 6.28
CA ILE A 115 6.75 -5.79 5.13
C ILE A 115 6.07 -7.06 5.60
N GLY A 116 4.91 -7.37 5.02
CA GLY A 116 4.14 -8.58 5.30
C GLY A 116 4.84 -9.88 4.87
N SER A 117 4.32 -10.98 5.39
CA SER A 117 4.90 -12.33 5.33
C SER A 117 4.48 -13.14 4.11
N TYR A 118 3.61 -12.62 3.24
CA TYR A 118 3.10 -13.36 2.09
C TYR A 118 4.24 -13.92 1.20
N GLU A 119 4.21 -15.23 1.00
CA GLU A 119 5.13 -15.93 0.11
C GLU A 119 4.66 -15.87 -1.36
N PRO A 120 5.53 -15.47 -2.30
CA PRO A 120 5.19 -15.39 -3.71
C PRO A 120 4.65 -16.71 -4.27
N HIS A 121 3.48 -16.65 -4.91
CA HIS A 121 2.84 -17.84 -5.49
C HIS A 121 3.52 -18.31 -6.78
N ARG A 122 3.28 -19.55 -7.19
CA ARG A 122 3.81 -20.09 -8.45
C ARG A 122 3.25 -19.30 -9.66
N PRO A 123 4.07 -18.96 -10.67
CA PRO A 123 3.56 -18.32 -11.88
C PRO A 123 2.45 -19.14 -12.54
N LYS A 124 1.43 -18.44 -13.07
CA LYS A 124 0.28 -19.04 -13.78
C LYS A 124 -0.57 -20.01 -12.92
N SER A 125 -0.50 -19.95 -11.58
CA SER A 125 -1.31 -20.79 -10.69
C SER A 125 -2.70 -20.25 -10.37
N GLY A 126 -3.11 -19.12 -10.97
CA GLY A 126 -4.31 -18.37 -10.56
C GLY A 126 -4.12 -17.51 -9.32
N GLY A 127 -2.88 -17.33 -8.84
CA GLY A 127 -2.57 -16.53 -7.66
C GLY A 127 -2.52 -17.33 -6.37
N GLY A 128 -2.56 -16.63 -5.23
CA GLY A 128 -2.65 -17.19 -3.89
C GLY A 128 -3.58 -16.39 -2.98
N ALA A 129 -4.67 -15.84 -3.55
CA ALA A 129 -5.58 -14.94 -2.85
C ALA A 129 -6.20 -15.57 -1.59
N GLY A 130 -6.52 -16.87 -1.62
CA GLY A 130 -7.05 -17.59 -0.45
C GLY A 130 -6.06 -17.75 0.72
N ARG A 131 -4.77 -17.44 0.51
CA ARG A 131 -3.74 -17.40 1.56
C ARG A 131 -3.30 -15.97 1.91
N PHE A 132 -3.88 -14.96 1.24
CA PHE A 132 -3.48 -13.59 1.44
C PHE A 132 -4.11 -13.05 2.74
N ARG A 133 -3.26 -12.68 3.70
CA ARG A 133 -3.65 -12.19 5.02
C ARG A 133 -3.87 -10.68 4.98
N TRP A 134 -5.10 -10.26 4.71
CA TRP A 134 -5.46 -8.84 4.63
C TRP A 134 -5.26 -8.08 5.95
N ASP A 135 -5.50 -8.78 7.06
CA ASP A 135 -5.38 -8.32 8.45
C ASP A 135 -3.93 -8.01 8.86
N GLU A 136 -2.94 -8.62 8.21
CA GLU A 136 -1.52 -8.48 8.59
C GLU A 136 -1.03 -7.04 8.55
N ALA A 137 -1.51 -6.21 7.61
CA ALA A 137 -1.11 -4.79 7.57
C ALA A 137 -1.54 -4.05 8.83
N LEU A 138 -2.71 -4.37 9.39
CA LEU A 138 -3.21 -3.77 10.62
C LEU A 138 -2.40 -4.27 11.82
N GLU A 139 -2.11 -5.56 11.90
CA GLU A 139 -1.27 -6.15 12.95
C GLU A 139 0.11 -5.49 13.00
N LEU A 140 0.73 -5.31 11.84
CA LEU A 140 2.03 -4.64 11.69
C LEU A 140 1.95 -3.20 12.19
N LEU A 141 0.95 -2.42 11.74
CA LEU A 141 0.80 -1.01 12.14
C LEU A 141 0.45 -0.84 13.63
N GLU A 142 -0.40 -1.71 14.19
CA GLU A 142 -0.76 -1.69 15.61
C GLU A 142 0.46 -1.97 16.52
N SER A 143 1.42 -2.77 16.06
CA SER A 143 2.66 -3.02 16.80
C SER A 143 3.49 -1.74 17.03
N LEU A 144 3.46 -0.79 16.08
CA LEU A 144 4.16 0.50 16.21
C LEU A 144 3.46 1.42 17.21
N VAL A 145 2.13 1.49 17.15
CA VAL A 145 1.33 2.30 18.08
C VAL A 145 1.49 1.82 19.52
N ARG A 146 1.65 0.51 19.72
CA ARG A 146 1.89 -0.09 21.05
C ARG A 146 3.31 0.16 21.57
N THR A 147 4.30 0.32 20.70
CA THR A 147 5.70 0.54 21.08
C THR A 147 5.99 2.02 21.39
N ALA A 148 5.18 2.94 20.86
CA ALA A 148 5.27 4.38 21.11
C ALA A 148 4.57 4.84 22.41
N ARG A 149 3.96 3.93 23.17
CA ARG A 149 3.33 4.17 24.48
C ARG A 149 4.15 3.55 25.58
#